data_AF-A0A3A6MQD3-F1
#
_entry.id   AF-A0A3A6MQD3-F1
#
_cell.length_a   1.000
_cell.length_b   1.000
_cell.length_c   1.000
_cell.angle_alpha   90.00
_cell.angle_beta   90.00
_cell.angle_gamma   90.00
#
_symmetry.space_group_name_H-M   'P 1'
#
loop_
_entity.id
_entity.type
_entity.pdbx_description
1 polymer ?
#
loop_
_entity_poly.entity_id
_entity_poly.type
_entity_poly.pdbx_seq_one_letter_code
_entity_poly.pdbx_strand_id
1 'polypeptide(L)'
;MTKTERQKAKNIFKVRLKTLRKQSNWTQKDLSKVLNVARSTVAGWEALSKENFPDRESLLCLARIFGTSVDYLIGKTDNPSPRNGQQKQGHPDVETYIEKVLSGEIPLHFRRTEVGEAVRAGFKAILSIIQAEKTGGRKTRPGLTKACKNRKDRRES
;
A
#
# COMPACT_ATOMS: atom_id res chain seq x y z
N MET A 1 -18.00 -8.35 -16.22
CA MET A 1 -16.84 -9.22 -16.51
C MET A 1 -17.35 -10.54 -17.06
N THR A 2 -16.93 -10.88 -18.28
CA THR A 2 -17.27 -12.16 -18.91
C THR A 2 -16.48 -13.30 -18.27
N LYS A 3 -16.97 -14.54 -18.40
CA LYS A 3 -16.28 -15.74 -17.87
C LYS A 3 -14.85 -15.86 -18.42
N THR A 4 -14.64 -15.46 -19.67
CA THR A 4 -13.36 -15.45 -20.39
C THR A 4 -12.36 -14.48 -19.78
N GLU A 5 -12.78 -13.25 -19.46
CA GLU A 5 -11.91 -12.24 -18.85
C GLU A 5 -11.41 -12.68 -17.46
N ARG A 6 -12.30 -13.31 -16.67
CA ARG A 6 -11.95 -13.84 -15.36
C ARG A 6 -10.91 -14.96 -15.47
N GLN A 7 -11.05 -15.83 -16.47
CA GLN A 7 -10.09 -16.91 -16.70
C GLN A 7 -8.73 -16.37 -17.15
N LYS A 8 -8.72 -15.36 -18.03
CA LYS A 8 -7.49 -14.69 -18.46
C LYS A 8 -6.74 -14.08 -17.28
N ALA A 9 -7.43 -13.35 -16.41
CA ALA A 9 -6.84 -12.74 -15.20
C ALA A 9 -6.24 -13.79 -14.26
N LYS A 10 -6.94 -14.92 -14.05
CA LYS A 10 -6.40 -16.06 -13.28
C LYS A 10 -5.11 -16.58 -13.90
N ASN A 11 -5.08 -16.82 -15.22
CA ASN A 11 -3.88 -17.34 -15.88
C ASN A 11 -2.70 -16.37 -15.77
N ILE A 12 -2.94 -15.06 -15.92
CA ILE A 12 -1.91 -14.02 -15.73
C ILE A 12 -1.32 -14.09 -14.32
N PHE A 13 -2.17 -14.21 -13.29
CA PHE A 13 -1.72 -14.34 -11.91
C PHE A 13 -0.79 -15.54 -11.71
N LYS A 14 -1.17 -16.72 -12.21
CA LYS A 14 -0.37 -17.95 -12.05
C LYS A 14 1.03 -17.80 -12.66
N VAL A 15 1.10 -17.19 -13.85
CA VAL A 15 2.36 -16.92 -14.53
C VAL A 15 3.20 -15.92 -13.74
N ARG A 16 2.62 -14.79 -13.32
CA ARG A 16 3.31 -13.74 -12.55
C ARG A 16 3.87 -14.26 -11.24
N LEU A 17 3.07 -15.02 -10.49
CA LEU A 17 3.51 -15.63 -9.23
C LEU A 17 4.74 -16.52 -9.42
N LYS A 18 4.68 -17.41 -10.43
CA LYS A 18 5.79 -18.33 -10.75
C LYS A 18 7.04 -17.56 -11.18
N THR A 19 6.88 -16.50 -11.98
CA THR A 19 7.99 -15.66 -12.44
C THR A 19 8.64 -14.92 -11.27
N LEU A 20 7.86 -14.23 -10.44
CA LEU A 20 8.37 -13.52 -9.26
C LEU A 20 9.11 -14.46 -8.30
N ARG A 21 8.53 -15.64 -8.02
CA ARG A 21 9.20 -16.64 -7.19
C ARG A 21 10.55 -17.06 -7.76
N LYS A 22 10.64 -17.30 -9.07
CA LYS A 22 11.89 -17.67 -9.75
C LYS A 22 12.91 -16.53 -9.73
N GLN A 23 12.47 -15.29 -9.93
CA GLN A 23 13.35 -14.11 -9.84
C GLN A 23 13.92 -13.91 -8.43
N SER A 24 13.17 -14.31 -7.40
CA SER A 24 13.65 -14.34 -6.01
C SER A 24 14.52 -15.57 -5.69
N ASN A 25 14.83 -16.45 -6.65
CA ASN A 25 15.56 -17.71 -6.45
C ASN A 25 14.93 -18.64 -5.41
N TRP A 26 13.60 -18.63 -5.29
CA TRP A 26 12.89 -19.43 -4.29
C TRP A 26 12.29 -20.70 -4.90
N THR A 27 12.36 -21.81 -4.17
CA THR A 27 11.56 -23.00 -4.49
C THR A 27 10.11 -22.81 -4.04
N GLN A 28 9.20 -23.68 -4.49
CA GLN A 28 7.82 -23.68 -3.98
C GLN A 28 7.76 -23.94 -2.46
N LYS A 29 8.73 -24.69 -1.92
CA LYS A 29 8.87 -24.96 -0.49
C LYS A 29 9.34 -23.72 0.27
N ASP A 30 10.19 -22.90 -0.33
CA ASP A 30 10.67 -21.67 0.32
C ASP A 30 9.55 -20.63 0.39
N LEU A 31 8.83 -20.41 -0.72
CA LEU A 31 7.68 -19.52 -0.73
C LEU A 31 6.59 -20.00 0.25
N SER A 32 6.37 -21.31 0.36
CA SER A 32 5.37 -21.85 1.29
C SER A 32 5.76 -21.63 2.75
N LYS A 33 7.05 -21.70 3.10
CA LYS A 33 7.56 -21.37 4.44
C LYS A 33 7.34 -19.89 4.77
N VAL A 34 7.65 -18.99 3.84
CA VAL A 34 7.48 -17.53 4.04
C VAL A 34 6.00 -17.17 4.25
N LEU A 35 5.10 -17.82 3.51
CA LEU A 35 3.65 -17.60 3.60
C LEU A 35 2.96 -18.41 4.70
N ASN A 36 3.68 -19.31 5.39
CA ASN A 36 3.13 -20.27 6.33
C ASN A 36 1.95 -21.09 5.76
N VAL A 37 2.10 -21.61 4.54
CA VAL A 37 1.12 -22.47 3.88
C VAL A 37 1.76 -23.80 3.47
N ALA A 38 0.94 -24.80 3.12
CA ALA A 38 1.46 -26.05 2.60
C ALA A 38 2.13 -25.84 1.23
N ARG A 39 3.19 -26.59 0.93
CA ARG A 39 3.85 -26.56 -0.39
C ARG A 39 2.86 -26.89 -1.52
N SER A 40 1.90 -27.78 -1.27
CA SER A 40 0.82 -28.13 -2.21
C SER A 40 -0.09 -26.94 -2.54
N THR A 41 -0.27 -26.01 -1.60
CA THR A 41 -1.04 -24.77 -1.80
C THR A 41 -0.35 -23.87 -2.83
N VAL A 42 0.95 -23.60 -2.65
CA VAL A 42 1.75 -22.82 -3.61
C VAL A 42 1.79 -23.50 -4.98
N ALA A 43 2.02 -24.82 -5.01
CA ALA A 43 1.99 -25.58 -6.26
C ALA A 43 0.63 -25.49 -6.96
N GLY A 44 -0.46 -25.46 -6.19
CA GLY A 44 -1.82 -25.29 -6.72
C GLY A 44 -2.08 -23.90 -7.29
N TRP A 45 -1.54 -22.85 -6.67
CA TRP A 45 -1.63 -21.48 -7.19
C TRP A 45 -0.82 -21.25 -8.47
N GLU A 46 0.25 -22.01 -8.69
CA GLU A 46 1.07 -21.88 -9.91
C GLU A 46 0.61 -22.77 -11.07
N ALA A 47 -0.21 -23.79 -10.79
CA ALA A 47 -0.65 -24.76 -11.78
C ALA A 47 -1.79 -24.20 -12.66
N LEU A 48 -1.57 -24.08 -13.97
CA LEU A 48 -2.58 -23.62 -14.92
C LEU A 48 -3.86 -24.48 -14.91
N SER A 49 -3.72 -25.78 -14.65
CA SER A 49 -4.82 -26.77 -14.62
C SER A 49 -5.69 -26.75 -13.36
N LYS A 50 -5.32 -26.01 -12.30
CA LYS A 50 -6.08 -25.99 -11.04
C LYS A 50 -6.85 -24.69 -10.84
N GLU A 51 -8.05 -24.76 -10.27
CA GLU A 51 -8.86 -23.55 -10.00
C GLU A 51 -8.45 -22.80 -8.71
N ASN A 52 -7.45 -23.29 -7.99
CA ASN A 52 -7.02 -22.73 -6.72
C ASN A 52 -6.44 -21.32 -6.90
N PHE A 53 -6.92 -20.40 -6.06
CA PHE A 53 -6.48 -19.01 -6.02
C PHE A 53 -6.22 -18.61 -4.56
N PRO A 54 -5.22 -17.76 -4.27
CA PRO A 54 -5.02 -17.28 -2.91
C PRO A 54 -6.23 -16.49 -2.41
N ASP A 55 -6.47 -16.54 -1.11
CA ASP A 55 -7.40 -15.65 -0.46
C ASP A 55 -6.85 -14.21 -0.41
N ARG A 56 -7.68 -13.27 0.03
CA ARG A 56 -7.31 -11.85 0.10
C ARG A 56 -6.06 -11.61 0.93
N GLU A 57 -5.93 -12.29 2.07
CA GLU A 57 -4.78 -12.12 2.98
C GLU A 57 -3.49 -12.65 2.35
N SER A 58 -3.51 -13.84 1.76
CA SER A 58 -2.34 -14.40 1.05
C SER A 58 -1.95 -13.53 -0.13
N LEU A 59 -2.92 -13.00 -0.88
CA LEU A 59 -2.66 -12.12 -2.02
C LEU A 59 -1.99 -10.81 -1.62
N LEU A 60 -2.43 -10.20 -0.51
CA LEU A 60 -1.76 -9.03 0.07
C LEU A 60 -0.36 -9.35 0.56
N CYS A 61 -0.16 -10.54 1.14
CA CYS A 61 1.16 -10.98 1.58
C CYS A 61 2.11 -11.18 0.39
N LEU A 62 1.65 -11.80 -0.70
CA LEU A 62 2.41 -11.98 -1.93
C LEU A 62 2.85 -10.63 -2.51
N ALA A 63 1.94 -9.66 -2.56
CA ALA A 63 2.25 -8.30 -3.02
C ALA A 63 3.36 -7.67 -2.17
N ARG A 64 3.28 -7.79 -0.84
CA ARG A 64 4.31 -7.26 0.08
C ARG A 64 5.65 -7.95 -0.08
N ILE A 65 5.66 -9.29 -0.14
CA ILE A 65 6.88 -10.11 -0.26
C ILE A 65 7.65 -9.77 -1.53
N PHE A 66 6.94 -9.61 -2.64
CA PHE A 66 7.56 -9.32 -3.93
C PHE A 66 7.69 -7.82 -4.22
N GLY A 67 7.27 -6.95 -3.29
CA GLY A 67 7.30 -5.49 -3.49
C GLY A 67 6.47 -5.02 -4.68
N THR A 68 5.34 -5.67 -4.95
CA THR A 68 4.45 -5.38 -6.10
C THR A 68 3.05 -4.94 -5.66
N SER A 69 2.23 -4.44 -6.60
CA SER A 69 0.80 -4.22 -6.37
C SER A 69 -0.02 -5.51 -6.49
N VAL A 70 -1.14 -5.58 -5.76
CA VAL A 70 -2.13 -6.65 -5.98
C VAL A 70 -2.72 -6.56 -7.39
N ASP A 71 -2.92 -5.34 -7.90
CA ASP A 71 -3.43 -5.12 -9.26
C ASP A 71 -2.48 -5.69 -10.31
N TYR A 72 -1.17 -5.61 -10.10
CA TYR A 72 -0.19 -6.30 -10.91
C TYR A 72 -0.32 -7.81 -10.76
N LEU A 73 -0.35 -8.35 -9.53
CA LEU A 73 -0.45 -9.80 -9.36
C LEU A 73 -1.65 -10.40 -10.11
N ILE A 74 -2.82 -9.73 -10.09
CA ILE A 74 -4.04 -10.25 -10.71
C ILE A 74 -4.26 -9.85 -12.18
N GLY A 75 -3.32 -9.15 -12.80
CA GLY A 75 -3.41 -8.80 -14.22
C GLY A 75 -4.27 -7.57 -14.55
N LYS A 76 -4.55 -6.69 -13.58
CA LYS A 76 -5.25 -5.41 -13.84
C LYS A 76 -4.34 -4.32 -14.39
N THR A 77 -3.04 -4.42 -14.15
CA THR A 77 -2.02 -3.51 -14.67
C THR A 77 -0.74 -4.27 -14.99
N ASP A 78 0.03 -3.79 -15.96
CA ASP A 78 1.37 -4.30 -16.25
C ASP A 78 2.46 -3.59 -15.44
N ASN A 79 2.12 -2.51 -14.72
CA ASN A 79 3.05 -1.84 -13.83
C ASN A 79 3.17 -2.62 -12.50
N PRO A 80 4.33 -3.22 -12.19
CA PRO A 80 4.52 -3.97 -10.96
C PRO A 80 4.51 -3.09 -9.73
N SER A 81 4.79 -1.79 -9.89
CA SER A 81 4.91 -0.86 -8.78
C SER A 81 3.64 -0.88 -7.94
N PRO A 82 3.74 -1.06 -6.61
CA PRO A 82 2.65 -0.69 -5.73
C PRO A 82 2.28 0.75 -6.08
N ARG A 83 0.98 1.06 -6.20
CA ARG A 83 0.54 2.45 -6.08
C ARG A 83 1.00 2.87 -4.69
N ASN A 84 2.21 3.41 -4.59
CA ASN A 84 2.68 4.06 -3.39
C ASN A 84 1.55 5.02 -3.01
N GLY A 85 1.22 5.14 -1.73
CA GLY A 85 0.36 6.21 -1.20
C GLY A 85 0.92 7.63 -1.44
N GLN A 86 1.80 7.77 -2.44
CA GLN A 86 2.43 8.93 -3.03
C GLN A 86 1.85 9.17 -4.43
N GLN A 87 0.56 8.91 -4.65
CA GLN A 87 -0.19 9.81 -5.53
C GLN A 87 -0.85 10.86 -4.65
N LYS A 88 -0.02 11.68 -3.99
CA LYS A 88 -0.37 13.09 -3.92
C LYS A 88 -0.32 13.55 -5.37
N GLN A 89 -1.45 13.55 -6.06
CA GLN A 89 -1.58 14.46 -7.20
C GLN A 89 -1.17 15.82 -6.63
N GLY A 90 -0.11 16.40 -7.20
CA GLY A 90 0.68 17.46 -6.60
C GLY A 90 -0.16 18.52 -5.91
N HIS A 91 -0.26 18.41 -4.59
CA HIS A 91 -0.46 19.59 -3.79
C HIS A 91 0.91 20.27 -3.74
N PRO A 92 1.01 21.60 -3.95
CA PRO A 92 2.25 22.32 -3.64
C PRO A 92 2.71 21.90 -2.25
N ASP A 93 4.02 21.91 -2.03
CA ASP A 93 4.63 21.60 -0.72
C ASP A 93 3.70 22.11 0.39
N VAL A 94 3.39 21.23 1.35
CA VAL A 94 2.39 21.55 2.38
C VAL A 94 2.78 22.86 3.06
N GLU A 95 4.08 23.11 3.19
CA GLU A 95 4.65 24.38 3.63
C GLU A 95 4.25 25.54 2.70
N THR A 96 4.53 25.45 1.39
CA THR A 96 4.13 26.48 0.41
C THR A 96 2.63 26.75 0.38
N TYR A 97 1.77 25.75 0.58
CA TYR A 97 0.33 25.99 0.63
C TYR A 97 -0.09 26.71 1.91
N ILE A 98 0.49 26.32 3.04
CA ILE A 98 0.27 26.99 4.32
C ILE A 98 0.71 28.46 4.21
N GLU A 99 1.87 28.72 3.61
CA GLU A 99 2.38 30.08 3.36
C GLU A 99 1.41 30.89 2.51
N LYS A 100 0.89 30.34 1.42
CA LYS A 100 -0.09 31.02 0.54
C LYS A 100 -1.45 31.27 1.19
N VAL A 101 -1.89 30.39 2.08
CA VAL A 101 -3.11 30.58 2.88
C VAL A 101 -2.90 31.68 3.93
N LEU A 102 -1.73 31.73 4.57
CA LEU A 102 -1.38 32.75 5.55
C LEU A 102 -1.08 34.11 4.90
N SER A 103 -0.50 34.14 3.70
CA SER A 103 -0.26 35.37 2.91
C SER A 103 -1.55 35.94 2.33
N GLY A 104 -2.61 35.13 2.26
CA GLY A 104 -3.91 35.53 1.74
C GLY A 104 -4.04 35.40 0.21
N GLU A 105 -3.02 34.88 -0.47
CA GLU A 105 -3.08 34.52 -1.89
C GLU A 105 -4.18 33.47 -2.17
N ILE A 106 -4.47 32.60 -1.19
CA ILE A 106 -5.53 31.59 -1.27
C ILE A 106 -6.64 31.99 -0.30
N PRO A 107 -7.86 32.30 -0.81
CA PRO A 107 -9.01 32.63 0.04
C PRO A 107 -9.43 31.45 0.91
N LEU A 108 -9.17 31.56 2.22
CA LEU A 108 -9.60 30.57 3.20
C LEU A 108 -11.07 30.82 3.56
N HIS A 109 -11.91 29.80 3.36
CA HIS A 109 -13.32 29.84 3.74
C HIS A 109 -13.58 28.83 4.87
N PHE A 110 -14.32 29.24 5.89
CA PHE A 110 -14.83 28.35 6.94
C PHE A 110 -16.36 28.44 7.00
N ARG A 111 -17.05 27.31 6.86
CA ARG A 111 -18.53 27.25 6.78
C ARG A 111 -19.13 28.22 5.74
N ARG A 112 -18.46 28.39 4.60
CA ARG A 112 -18.82 29.32 3.50
C ARG A 112 -18.64 30.82 3.84
N THR A 113 -18.01 31.15 4.97
CA THR A 113 -17.62 32.52 5.31
C THR A 113 -16.13 32.70 5.06
N GLU A 114 -15.72 33.81 4.46
CA GLU A 114 -14.31 34.15 4.31
C GLU A 114 -13.67 34.36 5.68
N VAL A 115 -12.52 33.74 5.86
CA VAL A 115 -11.71 33.91 7.07
C VAL A 115 -10.94 35.21 6.95
N GLY A 116 -11.33 36.19 7.77
CA GLY A 116 -10.68 37.48 7.86
C GLY A 116 -9.26 37.42 8.43
N GLU A 117 -8.53 38.53 8.30
CA GLU A 117 -7.11 38.64 8.65
C GLU A 117 -6.81 38.30 10.12
N ALA A 118 -7.70 38.70 11.05
CA ALA A 118 -7.55 38.41 12.47
C ALA A 118 -7.46 36.91 12.79
N VAL A 119 -8.23 36.09 12.08
CA VAL A 119 -8.21 34.63 12.28
C VAL A 119 -6.96 34.02 11.65
N ARG A 120 -6.51 34.52 10.48
CA ARG A 120 -5.24 34.12 9.86
C ARG A 120 -4.05 34.42 10.76
N ALA A 121 -4.06 35.58 11.42
CA ALA A 121 -3.03 35.94 12.41
C ALA A 121 -2.99 34.96 13.58
N GLY A 122 -4.16 34.51 14.07
CA GLY A 122 -4.25 33.46 15.09
C GLY A 122 -3.62 32.15 14.64
N PHE A 123 -3.88 31.70 13.41
CA PHE A 123 -3.22 30.53 12.85
C PHE A 123 -1.69 30.69 12.73
N LYS A 124 -1.21 31.88 12.33
CA LYS A 124 0.23 32.19 12.25
C LYS A 124 0.92 32.08 13.61
N ALA A 125 0.26 32.55 14.68
CA ALA A 125 0.78 32.43 16.04
C ALA A 125 0.88 30.97 16.50
N ILE A 126 -0.16 30.17 16.25
CA ILE A 126 -0.18 28.73 16.60
C ILE A 126 0.93 27.97 15.86
N LEU A 127 1.12 28.25 14.57
CA LEU A 127 2.17 27.60 13.79
C LEU A 127 3.58 27.95 14.26
N SER A 128 3.81 29.21 14.66
CA SER A 128 5.09 29.64 15.24
C SER A 128 5.44 28.86 16.52
N ILE A 129 4.45 28.61 17.37
CA ILE A 129 4.62 27.79 18.60
C ILE A 129 5.00 26.35 18.22
N ILE A 130 4.29 25.73 17.27
CA ILE A 130 4.55 24.35 16.84
C ILE A 130 5.92 24.20 16.17
N GLN A 131 6.37 25.19 15.39
CA GLN A 131 7.68 25.17 14.73
C GLN A 131 8.81 25.27 15.76
N ALA A 132 8.63 26.05 16.84
CA ALA A 132 9.59 26.14 17.93
C ALA A 132 9.77 24.81 18.70
N GLU A 133 8.75 23.94 18.71
CA GLU A 133 8.85 22.61 19.32
C GLU A 133 9.59 21.57 18.45
N LYS A 134 9.56 21.71 17.11
CA LYS A 134 10.16 20.75 16.18
C LYS A 134 11.69 20.84 16.09
N THR A 135 12.29 21.98 16.41
CA THR A 135 13.75 22.14 16.47
C THR A 135 14.37 21.41 17.68
N GLY A 136 13.56 21.00 18.66
CA GLY A 136 13.90 20.02 19.69
C GLY A 136 13.75 18.59 19.17
N GLY A 137 14.82 18.03 18.59
CA GLY A 137 14.80 16.80 17.79
C GLY A 137 14.07 15.59 18.37
N ARG A 138 13.17 14.99 17.57
CA ARG A 138 12.70 13.60 17.74
C ARG A 138 13.42 12.68 16.77
N LYS A 139 14.26 11.78 17.32
CA LYS A 139 14.82 10.62 16.61
C LYS A 139 13.67 9.75 16.08
N THR A 140 13.66 9.49 14.78
CA THR A 140 12.67 8.61 14.13
C THR A 140 12.90 7.15 14.57
N ARG A 141 11.80 6.41 14.82
CA ARG A 141 11.87 4.96 15.08
C ARG A 141 11.93 4.19 13.75
N PRO A 142 12.83 3.20 13.59
CA PRO A 142 12.86 2.34 12.41
C PRO A 142 11.56 1.51 12.28
N GLY A 143 11.11 1.34 11.03
CA GLY A 143 9.86 0.68 10.68
C GLY A 143 9.77 -0.79 11.12
N LEU A 144 8.62 -1.17 11.68
CA LEU A 144 8.29 -2.56 12.00
C LEU A 144 7.94 -3.35 10.74
N THR A 145 8.86 -4.13 10.21
CA THR A 145 8.56 -5.33 9.43
C THR A 145 8.20 -6.46 10.40
N LYS A 146 7.02 -6.41 11.04
CA LYS A 146 6.51 -7.54 11.83
C LYS A 146 5.45 -8.32 11.05
N ALA A 147 5.91 -9.48 10.56
CA ALA A 147 5.21 -10.76 10.55
C ALA A 147 3.75 -10.78 10.05
N CYS A 148 3.57 -11.15 8.77
CA CYS A 148 2.37 -11.86 8.34
C CYS A 148 2.34 -13.24 9.02
N LYS A 149 1.94 -13.31 10.29
CA LYS A 149 1.73 -14.56 11.02
C LYS A 149 0.24 -14.79 11.28
N ASN A 150 -0.21 -15.96 10.82
CA ASN A 150 -1.33 -16.81 11.27
C ASN A 150 -2.79 -16.48 10.90
N ARG A 151 -3.42 -17.45 10.21
CA ARG A 151 -4.75 -18.02 10.51
C ARG A 151 -4.84 -19.49 10.04
N LYS A 152 -4.48 -20.46 10.90
CA LYS A 152 -5.02 -21.83 10.72
C LYS A 152 -5.40 -22.58 12.00
N ASP A 153 -5.22 -22.00 13.19
CA ASP A 153 -5.56 -22.66 14.46
C ASP A 153 -6.89 -22.16 15.06
N ARG A 154 -7.97 -22.09 14.26
CA ARG A 154 -9.28 -21.62 14.78
C ARG A 154 -10.50 -22.45 14.36
N ARG A 155 -10.30 -23.73 14.02
CA ARG A 155 -11.38 -24.70 13.83
C ARG A 155 -10.91 -26.06 14.28
N GLU A 156 -11.01 -26.31 15.58
CA GLU A 156 -11.20 -27.62 16.19
C GLU A 156 -11.48 -27.38 17.68
N SER A 157 -12.78 -27.41 18.02
CA SER A 157 -13.35 -27.57 19.35
C SER A 157 -14.63 -28.35 19.16
#